data_AF-A0A7S2I6T1-F1
#
_entry.id   AF-A0A7S2I6T1-F1
#
_cell.length_a   1.000
_cell.length_b   1.000
_cell.length_c   1.000
_cell.angle_alpha   90.00
_cell.angle_beta   90.00
_cell.angle_gamma   90.00
#
_symmetry.space_group_name_H-M   'P 1'
#
loop_
_entity.id
_entity.type
_entity.pdbx_description
1 polymer ?
#
loop_
_entity_poly.entity_id
_entity_poly.type
_entity_poly.pdbx_seq_one_letter_code
_entity_poly.pdbx_strand_id
1 'polypeptide(L)'
;VQVGGLSLGRGTWANAYRQATGARRDALRLLCNTGIVTERELADDLTVISEDHVEECVSIAGEMLWRWPTARGPPPLNEAKAFFEERLHALYLKRAPSPMAPH
;
A
#
# COMPACT_ATOMS: atom_id res chain seq x y z
N VAL A 1 11.16 -11.78 11.94
CA VAL A 1 11.04 -12.82 10.88
C VAL A 1 11.32 -12.13 9.56
N GLN A 2 12.25 -12.64 8.76
CA GLN A 2 12.61 -12.03 7.48
C GLN A 2 11.89 -12.79 6.37
N VAL A 3 11.11 -12.11 5.54
CA VAL A 3 10.38 -12.73 4.42
C VAL A 3 10.76 -11.99 3.14
N GLY A 4 11.43 -12.68 2.23
CA GLY A 4 11.80 -12.12 0.92
C GLY A 4 12.77 -10.94 0.99
N GLY A 5 13.59 -10.84 2.04
CA GLY A 5 14.56 -9.75 2.26
C GLY A 5 14.04 -8.63 3.18
N LEU A 6 12.73 -8.55 3.41
CA LEU A 6 12.11 -7.51 4.24
C LEU A 6 12.07 -7.91 5.72
N SER A 7 12.39 -6.95 6.59
CA SER A 7 12.27 -7.11 8.04
C SER A 7 10.82 -6.89 8.49
N LEU A 8 10.08 -7.97 8.74
CA LEU A 8 8.70 -7.89 9.25
C LEU A 8 8.69 -7.71 10.78
N GLY A 9 8.17 -6.58 11.24
CA GLY A 9 7.93 -6.26 12.64
C GLY A 9 6.66 -6.91 13.22
N ARG A 10 6.10 -6.30 14.26
CA ARG A 10 4.81 -6.69 14.86
C ARG A 10 3.64 -5.77 14.47
N GLY A 11 3.90 -4.70 13.72
CA GLY A 11 2.90 -3.71 13.31
C GLY A 11 1.89 -4.23 12.28
N THR A 12 0.86 -3.41 12.03
CA THR A 12 -0.29 -3.72 11.16
C THR A 12 0.14 -4.20 9.77
N TRP A 13 1.13 -3.54 9.16
CA TRP A 13 1.65 -3.93 7.85
C TRP A 13 2.30 -5.31 7.83
N ALA A 14 3.11 -5.63 8.84
CA ALA A 14 3.75 -6.93 8.93
C ALA A 14 2.71 -8.03 9.11
N ASN A 15 1.68 -7.77 9.91
CA ASN A 15 0.58 -8.71 10.10
C ASN A 15 -0.25 -8.90 8.81
N ALA A 16 -0.57 -7.81 8.11
CA ALA A 16 -1.25 -7.85 6.82
C ALA A 16 -0.44 -8.64 5.78
N TYR A 17 0.88 -8.44 5.69
CA TYR A 17 1.76 -9.18 4.79
C TYR A 17 1.81 -10.68 5.11
N ARG A 18 1.79 -11.04 6.40
CA ARG A 18 1.79 -12.44 6.84
C ARG A 18 0.49 -13.15 6.53
N GLN A 19 -0.64 -12.44 6.63
CA GLN A 19 -1.96 -12.99 6.33
C GLN A 19 -2.28 -12.93 4.83
N ALA A 20 -1.62 -12.06 4.08
CA ALA A 20 -1.84 -11.89 2.65
C ALA A 20 -1.41 -13.11 1.83
N THR A 21 -2.26 -13.50 0.90
CA THR A 21 -2.01 -14.57 -0.08
C THR A 21 -2.45 -14.09 -1.48
N GLY A 22 -1.92 -14.73 -2.52
CA GLY A 22 -2.22 -14.39 -3.92
C GLY A 22 -1.97 -12.91 -4.25
N ALA A 23 -2.93 -12.29 -4.95
CA ALA A 23 -2.84 -10.91 -5.43
C ALA A 23 -2.59 -9.87 -4.32
N ARG A 24 -3.13 -10.09 -3.11
CA ARG A 24 -2.90 -9.21 -1.95
C ARG A 24 -1.43 -9.19 -1.55
N ARG A 25 -0.76 -10.34 -1.63
CA ARG A 25 0.66 -10.46 -1.29
C ARG A 25 1.54 -9.79 -2.34
N ASP A 26 1.20 -9.96 -3.62
CA ASP A 26 1.89 -9.27 -4.70
C ASP A 26 1.73 -7.75 -4.59
N ALA A 27 0.55 -7.26 -4.20
CA ALA A 27 0.28 -5.85 -4.02
C ALA A 27 1.15 -5.26 -2.91
N LEU A 28 1.16 -5.91 -1.73
CA LEU A 28 2.02 -5.49 -0.62
C LEU A 28 3.52 -5.56 -0.99
N ARG A 29 3.93 -6.60 -1.72
CA ARG A 29 5.31 -6.71 -2.19
C ARG A 29 5.67 -5.57 -3.13
N LEU A 30 4.76 -5.17 -4.02
CA LEU A 30 4.95 -4.04 -4.92
C LEU A 30 5.11 -2.74 -4.13
N LEU A 31 4.27 -2.49 -3.11
CA LEU A 31 4.38 -1.31 -2.24
C LEU A 31 5.74 -1.21 -1.53
N CYS A 32 6.27 -2.34 -1.04
CA CYS A 32 7.61 -2.37 -0.45
C CYS A 32 8.69 -2.11 -1.50
N ASN A 33 8.56 -2.72 -2.69
CA ASN A 33 9.56 -2.64 -3.75
C ASN A 33 9.65 -1.24 -4.39
N THR A 34 8.52 -0.52 -4.44
CA THR A 34 8.44 0.87 -4.90
C THR A 34 8.79 1.86 -3.79
N GLY A 35 9.06 1.41 -2.56
CA GLY A 35 9.35 2.27 -1.42
C GLY A 35 8.19 3.21 -1.08
N ILE A 36 6.95 2.78 -1.35
CA ILE A 36 5.73 3.44 -0.84
C ILE A 36 5.53 3.06 0.62
N VAL A 37 5.72 1.78 0.94
CA VAL A 37 5.85 1.29 2.32
C VAL A 37 7.33 1.02 2.56
N THR A 38 7.93 1.81 3.43
CA THR A 38 9.35 1.61 3.77
C THR A 38 9.53 0.39 4.67
N GLU A 39 10.70 -0.23 4.66
CA GLU A 39 11.03 -1.30 5.63
C GLU A 39 10.86 -0.83 7.07
N ARG A 40 11.09 0.47 7.33
CA ARG A 40 10.85 1.07 8.62
C ARG A 40 9.37 1.02 8.96
N GLU A 41 8.45 1.44 8.09
CA GLU A 41 7.01 1.31 8.36
C GLU A 41 6.51 -0.13 8.46
N LEU A 42 7.21 -1.07 7.81
CA LEU A 42 6.92 -2.50 7.94
C LEU A 42 7.43 -3.10 9.27
N ALA A 43 8.53 -2.56 9.80
CA ALA A 43 9.17 -3.00 11.04
C ALA A 43 8.65 -2.26 12.28
N ASP A 44 8.25 -1.01 12.11
CA ASP A 44 7.84 -0.09 13.16
C ASP A 44 6.38 -0.37 13.56
N ASP A 45 6.15 -0.35 14.87
CA ASP A 45 4.85 -0.62 15.51
C ASP A 45 4.20 0.69 16.00
N LEU A 46 4.92 1.81 15.92
CA LEU A 46 4.52 3.12 16.45
C LEU A 46 3.57 3.87 15.51
N THR A 47 3.60 3.57 14.21
CA THR A 47 2.60 4.11 13.27
C THR A 47 1.31 3.30 13.44
N VAL A 48 0.37 3.86 14.21
CA VAL A 48 -0.99 3.33 14.33
C VAL A 48 -1.70 3.51 12.99
N ILE A 49 -1.54 2.53 12.12
CA ILE A 49 -2.20 2.48 10.82
C ILE A 49 -3.41 1.58 10.96
N SER A 50 -4.59 2.16 10.72
CA SER A 50 -5.85 1.44 10.70
C SER A 50 -5.83 0.38 9.59
N GLU A 51 -6.46 -0.77 9.84
CA GLU A 51 -6.61 -1.81 8.82
C GLU A 51 -7.30 -1.29 7.54
N ASP A 52 -8.26 -0.36 7.68
CA ASP A 52 -8.91 0.32 6.55
C ASP A 52 -7.90 1.00 5.64
N HIS A 53 -6.90 1.67 6.21
CA HIS A 53 -5.85 2.34 5.45
C HIS A 53 -4.93 1.34 4.73
N VAL A 54 -4.60 0.22 5.39
CA VAL A 54 -3.84 -0.85 4.74
C VAL A 54 -4.61 -1.40 3.54
N GLU A 55 -5.91 -1.62 3.67
CA GLU A 55 -6.75 -2.11 2.58
C GLU A 55 -6.87 -1.09 1.44
N GLU A 56 -6.95 0.22 1.75
CA GLU A 56 -6.90 1.29 0.73
C GLU A 56 -5.60 1.22 -0.07
N CYS A 57 -4.46 1.15 0.62
CA CYS A 57 -3.16 1.05 -0.03
C CYS A 57 -3.02 -0.24 -0.86
N VAL A 58 -3.50 -1.38 -0.33
CA VAL A 58 -3.52 -2.66 -1.04
C VAL A 58 -4.40 -2.59 -2.28
N SER A 59 -5.55 -1.91 -2.20
CA SER A 59 -6.46 -1.74 -3.35
C SER A 59 -5.79 -0.94 -4.46
N ILE A 60 -5.16 0.19 -4.12
CA ILE A 60 -4.41 1.01 -5.08
C ILE A 60 -3.24 0.22 -5.66
N ALA A 61 -2.50 -0.52 -4.84
CA ALA A 61 -1.43 -1.39 -5.29
C ALA A 61 -1.93 -2.53 -6.20
N GLY A 62 -3.16 -3.00 -5.97
CA GLY A 62 -3.88 -3.86 -6.89
C GLY A 62 -3.99 -3.23 -8.28
N GLU A 63 -4.48 -1.99 -8.37
CA GLU A 63 -4.53 -1.25 -9.65
C GLU A 63 -3.13 -1.07 -10.27
N MET A 64 -2.11 -0.84 -9.45
CA MET A 64 -0.72 -0.78 -9.93
C MET A 64 -0.27 -2.11 -10.53
N LEU A 65 -0.65 -3.25 -9.95
CA LEU A 65 -0.34 -4.58 -10.53
C LEU A 65 -1.03 -4.81 -11.88
N TRP A 66 -2.22 -4.23 -12.10
CA TRP A 66 -2.86 -4.29 -13.41
C TRP A 66 -2.06 -3.54 -14.48
N ARG A 67 -1.49 -2.38 -14.12
CA ARG A 67 -0.68 -1.56 -15.02
C ARG A 67 0.75 -2.11 -15.18
N TRP A 68 1.32 -2.62 -14.10
CA TRP A 68 2.66 -3.18 -14.01
C TRP A 68 2.61 -4.57 -13.37
N PRO A 69 2.23 -5.60 -14.15
CA PRO A 69 2.18 -6.96 -13.64
C PRO A 69 3.58 -7.44 -13.28
N THR A 70 3.69 -8.19 -12.18
CA THR A 70 4.96 -8.74 -11.67
C THR A 70 5.73 -9.54 -12.72
N ALA A 71 5.03 -10.15 -13.70
CA ALA A 71 5.63 -10.86 -14.82
C ALA A 71 6.45 -9.98 -15.77
N ARG A 72 6.17 -8.67 -15.86
CA ARG A 72 6.89 -7.72 -16.73
C ARG A 72 8.06 -7.02 -16.03
N GLY A 73 8.30 -7.32 -14.76
CA GLY A 73 9.32 -6.68 -13.95
C GLY A 73 8.80 -5.49 -13.12
N PRO A 74 9.64 -4.88 -12.28
CA PRO A 74 9.23 -3.80 -11.39
C PRO A 74 8.90 -2.51 -12.16
N PRO A 75 7.88 -1.75 -11.72
CA PRO A 75 7.58 -0.44 -12.33
C PRO A 75 8.68 0.59 -12.07
N PRO A 76 8.75 1.67 -12.86
CA PRO A 76 9.59 2.82 -12.55
C PRO A 76 9.14 3.43 -11.22
N LEU A 77 10.05 3.54 -10.25
CA LEU A 77 9.73 4.01 -8.89
C LEU A 77 8.99 5.36 -8.87
N ASN A 78 9.44 6.32 -9.67
CA ASN A 78 8.83 7.65 -9.71
C ASN A 78 7.40 7.62 -10.25
N GLU A 79 7.14 6.84 -11.32
CA GLU A 79 5.80 6.72 -11.91
C GLU A 79 4.86 5.95 -10.98
N ALA A 80 5.37 4.88 -10.36
CA ALA A 80 4.64 4.10 -9.38
C ALA A 80 4.20 4.95 -8.18
N LYS A 81 5.10 5.75 -7.62
CA LYS A 81 4.79 6.66 -6.51
C LYS A 81 3.77 7.71 -6.92
N ALA A 82 3.99 8.39 -8.05
CA ALA A 82 3.06 9.41 -8.54
C ALA A 82 1.65 8.84 -8.76
N PHE A 83 1.55 7.65 -9.36
CA PHE A 83 0.25 6.98 -9.56
C PHE A 83 -0.40 6.63 -8.23
N PHE A 84 0.36 6.12 -7.26
CA PHE A 84 -0.17 5.80 -5.95
C PHE A 84 -0.68 7.05 -5.22
N GLU A 85 0.10 8.13 -5.21
CA GLU A 85 -0.26 9.41 -4.60
C GLU A 85 -1.51 10.02 -5.27
N GLU A 86 -1.62 9.95 -6.60
CA GLU A 86 -2.80 10.41 -7.34
C GLU A 86 -4.06 9.63 -6.93
N ARG A 87 -3.97 8.30 -6.86
CA ARG A 87 -5.08 7.43 -6.46
C ARG A 87 -5.48 7.64 -5.02
N LEU A 88 -4.51 7.75 -4.12
CA LEU A 88 -4.74 8.01 -2.72
C LEU A 88 -5.39 9.38 -2.52
N HIS A 89 -4.91 10.41 -3.23
CA HIS A 89 -5.49 11.75 -3.20
C HIS A 89 -6.93 11.76 -3.72
N ALA A 90 -7.20 11.08 -4.85
CA ALA A 90 -8.55 10.94 -5.38
C ALA A 90 -9.50 10.22 -4.40
N LEU A 91 -8.99 9.21 -3.69
CA LEU A 91 -9.73 8.48 -2.69
C LEU A 91 -10.07 9.35 -1.48
N TYR A 92 -9.12 10.16 -0.99
CA TYR A 92 -9.37 11.12 0.08
C TYR A 92 -10.31 12.24 -0.33
N LEU A 93 -10.19 12.76 -1.56
CA LEU A 93 -11.15 13.74 -2.09
C LEU A 93 -12.57 13.20 -2.13
N LYS A 94 -12.72 11.92 -2.47
CA LYS A 94 -14.03 11.24 -2.47
C LYS A 94 -14.55 10.95 -1.06
N ARG A 95 -13.67 10.70 -0.09
CA ARG A 95 -14.01 10.47 1.33
C ARG A 95 -14.20 11.77 2.11
N ALA A 96 -13.70 12.91 1.62
CA ALA A 96 -13.93 14.19 2.24
C ALA A 96 -15.45 14.41 2.35
N PRO A 97 -16.00 14.59 3.55
CA PRO A 97 -17.39 14.97 3.68
C PRO A 97 -17.56 16.28 2.93
N SER A 98 -18.47 16.31 1.95
CA SER A 98 -18.83 17.53 1.24
C SER A 98 -19.05 18.63 2.29
N PRO A 99 -18.27 19.71 2.30
CA PRO A 99 -18.45 20.76 3.29
C PRO A 99 -19.79 21.41 3.00
N MET A 100 -20.80 21.03 3.79
CA MET A 100 -22.13 21.62 3.88
C MET A 100 -22.95 21.60 2.59
N ALA A 101 -23.92 20.68 2.52
CA ALA A 101 -25.22 21.07 1.98
C ALA A 101 -25.93 21.88 3.09
N PRO A 102 -26.17 23.20 2.93
CA PRO A 102 -27.02 23.91 3.87
C PRO A 102 -28.46 23.41 3.73
N HIS A 103 -28.98 22.94 4.88
CA HIS A 103 -30.38 22.72 5.29
C HIS A 103 -31.47 22.48 4.25
#